data_AF-A0A101IXE3-F1
#
_entry.id   AF-A0A101IXE3-F1
#
_cell.length_a   1.000
_cell.length_b   1.000
_cell.length_c   1.000
_cell.angle_alpha   90.00
_cell.angle_beta   90.00
_cell.angle_gamma   90.00
#
_symmetry.space_group_name_H-M   'P 1'
#
loop_
_entity.id
_entity.type
_entity.pdbx_description
1 polymer ?
#
loop_
_entity_poly.entity_id
_entity_poly.type
_entity_poly.pdbx_seq_one_letter_code
_entity_poly.pdbx_strand_id
1 'polypeptide(L)'
;MIREAFFEAFGLLKALPLLWIGGLAIGAVSVGDILLGEAGPAFSGSLQLLSLLLFPFIIAGSYGIIREKNGDITTFLRYATGYYFRVMLPLIIIVFAALVTIFLVMIPMAIMGGTPTADMIFFIALGVTIPIMLLTYFYDCFAVFSDEKIVDSIRSSITIVLYQAWKVLLFIVVNCVVLGTLLFGLAFVWMGLLWEKMSEIAAMDPEVISTMSGEEVMALLGPDALFATAVILFIWALIATPFTLAFKAAFFQRLGEMPRYFMWVV
;
A
#
# COMPACT_ATOMS: atom_id res chain seq x y z
N MET A 1 -6.36 16.72 15.07
CA MET A 1 -6.76 15.55 14.25
C MET A 1 -5.57 14.77 13.66
N ILE A 2 -4.91 15.20 12.57
CA ILE A 2 -3.83 14.40 11.93
C ILE A 2 -2.67 14.15 12.91
N ARG A 3 -2.22 15.18 13.63
CA ARG A 3 -1.18 15.06 14.65
C ARG A 3 -1.55 14.08 15.76
N GLU A 4 -2.78 14.13 16.26
CA GLU A 4 -3.25 13.20 17.30
C GLU A 4 -3.30 11.77 16.76
N ALA A 5 -3.88 11.56 15.57
CA ALA A 5 -3.91 10.26 14.92
C ALA A 5 -2.50 9.68 14.71
N PHE A 6 -1.53 10.54 14.42
CA PHE A 6 -0.12 10.14 14.28
C PHE A 6 0.45 9.61 15.60
N PHE A 7 0.31 10.36 16.70
CA PHE A 7 0.78 9.90 18.02
C PHE A 7 0.00 8.69 18.53
N GLU A 8 -1.29 8.63 18.25
CA GLU A 8 -2.15 7.50 18.56
C GLU A 8 -1.73 6.24 17.79
N ALA A 9 -1.31 6.36 16.54
CA ALA A 9 -0.75 5.24 15.78
C ALA A 9 0.46 4.62 16.49
N PHE A 10 1.41 5.43 16.99
CA PHE A 10 2.53 4.91 17.78
C PHE A 10 2.08 4.30 19.11
N GLY A 11 1.05 4.87 19.74
CA GLY A 11 0.41 4.29 20.92
C GLY A 11 -0.15 2.89 20.65
N LEU A 12 -0.90 2.74 19.55
CA LEU A 12 -1.47 1.47 19.11
C LEU A 12 -0.38 0.44 18.77
N LEU A 13 0.67 0.84 18.05
CA LEU A 13 1.78 -0.07 17.70
C LEU A 13 2.55 -0.59 18.93
N LYS A 14 2.62 0.22 20.00
CA LYS A 14 3.24 -0.19 21.27
C LYS A 14 2.31 -1.07 22.10
N ALA A 15 1.02 -0.74 22.13
CA ALA A 15 0.02 -1.46 22.93
C ALA A 15 -0.40 -2.80 22.30
N LEU A 16 -0.38 -2.90 20.98
CA LEU A 16 -0.89 -4.04 20.21
C LEU A 16 0.24 -4.65 19.37
N PRO A 17 1.11 -5.50 19.96
CA PRO A 17 2.26 -6.07 19.26
C PRO A 17 1.86 -6.97 18.08
N LEU A 18 0.63 -7.50 18.05
CA LEU A 18 0.14 -8.28 16.92
C LEU A 18 0.01 -7.49 15.62
N LEU A 19 -0.06 -6.16 15.66
CA LEU A 19 -0.07 -5.34 14.43
C LEU A 19 1.17 -5.59 13.56
N TRP A 20 2.31 -5.89 14.17
CA TRP A 20 3.57 -6.17 13.49
C TRP A 20 3.55 -7.44 12.63
N ILE A 21 2.61 -8.38 12.89
CA ILE A 21 2.44 -9.58 12.05
C ILE A 21 2.10 -9.18 10.61
N GLY A 22 1.33 -8.11 10.41
CA GLY A 22 1.04 -7.60 9.08
C GLY A 22 2.30 -7.19 8.32
N GLY A 23 3.20 -6.47 8.99
CA GLY A 23 4.48 -6.08 8.41
C GLY A 23 5.41 -7.28 8.14
N LEU A 24 5.48 -8.24 9.07
CA LEU A 24 6.27 -9.46 8.89
C LEU A 24 5.79 -10.29 7.70
N ALA A 25 4.48 -10.50 7.56
CA ALA A 25 3.91 -11.26 6.47
C ALA A 25 4.16 -10.60 5.12
N ILE A 26 3.94 -9.29 5.01
CA ILE A 26 4.17 -8.56 3.76
C ILE A 26 5.66 -8.48 3.44
N GLY A 27 6.52 -8.21 4.43
CA GLY A 27 7.97 -8.24 4.24
C GLY A 27 8.46 -9.60 3.75
N ALA A 28 8.00 -10.70 4.35
CA ALA A 28 8.37 -12.05 3.93
C ALA A 28 7.93 -12.36 2.50
N VAL A 29 6.72 -11.94 2.11
CA VAL A 29 6.23 -12.08 0.73
C VAL A 29 7.08 -11.25 -0.23
N SER A 30 7.41 -10.00 0.10
CA SER A 30 8.26 -9.14 -0.73
C SER A 30 9.67 -9.72 -0.93
N VAL A 31 10.29 -10.24 0.13
CA VAL A 31 11.60 -10.92 0.02
C VAL A 31 11.50 -12.18 -0.83
N GLY A 32 10.46 -12.98 -0.62
CA GLY A 32 10.22 -14.17 -1.42
C GLY A 32 10.06 -13.85 -2.91
N ASP A 33 9.36 -12.76 -3.25
CA ASP A 33 9.14 -12.35 -4.64
C ASP A 33 10.46 -11.95 -5.33
N ILE A 34 11.32 -11.23 -4.61
CA ILE A 34 12.67 -10.84 -5.09
C ILE A 34 13.54 -12.07 -5.31
N LEU A 35 13.58 -12.99 -4.34
CA LEU A 35 14.40 -14.21 -4.43
C LEU A 35 13.90 -15.15 -5.54
N LEU A 36 12.60 -15.22 -5.78
CA LEU A 36 12.04 -16.01 -6.88
C LEU A 36 12.27 -15.34 -8.23
N GLY A 37 12.33 -14.00 -8.30
CA GLY A 37 12.66 -13.26 -9.51
C GLY A 37 14.01 -13.66 -10.13
N GLU A 38 15.00 -14.03 -9.30
CA GLU A 38 16.30 -14.56 -9.75
C GLU A 38 16.20 -15.87 -10.53
N ALA A 39 15.21 -16.71 -10.21
CA ALA A 39 15.00 -17.98 -10.91
C ALA A 39 14.50 -17.76 -12.35
N GLY A 40 14.05 -16.55 -12.68
CA GLY A 40 13.75 -16.10 -14.03
C GLY A 40 12.51 -15.20 -14.11
N PRO A 41 12.32 -14.49 -15.23
CA PRO A 41 11.24 -13.53 -15.41
C PRO A 41 9.83 -14.10 -15.20
N ALA A 42 9.65 -15.41 -15.45
CA ALA A 42 8.38 -16.10 -15.25
C ALA A 42 7.95 -16.20 -13.77
N PHE A 43 8.90 -16.08 -12.83
CA PHE A 43 8.65 -16.17 -11.39
C PHE A 43 8.57 -14.80 -10.71
N SER A 44 8.99 -13.73 -11.38
CA SER A 44 8.89 -12.36 -10.90
C SER A 44 7.43 -11.94 -10.72
N GLY A 45 7.06 -11.48 -9.53
CA GLY A 45 5.69 -11.09 -9.21
C GLY A 45 4.75 -12.25 -8.85
N SER A 46 5.23 -13.49 -8.85
CA SER A 46 4.40 -14.68 -8.59
C SER A 46 3.75 -14.67 -7.20
N LEU A 47 4.38 -14.04 -6.21
CA LEU A 47 3.84 -13.94 -4.85
C LEU A 47 2.93 -12.72 -4.66
N GLN A 48 2.77 -11.86 -5.66
CA GLN A 48 1.87 -10.70 -5.56
C GLN A 48 0.39 -11.11 -5.50
N LEU A 49 0.02 -12.24 -6.09
CA LEU A 49 -1.32 -12.80 -5.90
C LEU A 49 -1.53 -13.26 -4.45
N LEU A 50 -0.48 -13.77 -3.80
CA LEU A 50 -0.53 -14.14 -2.40
C LEU A 50 -0.67 -12.90 -1.52
N SER A 51 0.04 -11.80 -1.81
CA SER A 51 -0.14 -10.54 -1.07
C SER A 51 -1.56 -9.99 -1.22
N LEU A 52 -2.15 -10.04 -2.42
CA LEU A 52 -3.54 -9.63 -2.66
C LEU A 52 -4.55 -10.42 -1.82
N LEU A 53 -4.30 -11.70 -1.57
CA LEU A 53 -5.13 -12.56 -0.72
C LEU A 53 -4.86 -12.37 0.77
N LEU A 54 -3.60 -12.20 1.17
CA LEU A 54 -3.21 -12.01 2.57
C LEU A 54 -3.59 -10.63 3.11
N PHE A 55 -3.56 -9.60 2.27
CA PHE A 55 -3.74 -8.22 2.73
C PHE A 55 -5.12 -7.95 3.34
N PRO A 56 -6.25 -8.40 2.75
CA PRO A 56 -7.57 -8.28 3.38
C PRO A 56 -7.65 -8.98 4.74
N PHE A 57 -6.99 -10.13 4.91
CA PHE A 57 -6.94 -10.86 6.17
C PHE A 57 -6.18 -10.06 7.24
N ILE A 58 -5.02 -9.51 6.88
CA ILE A 58 -4.19 -8.67 7.76
C ILE A 58 -4.94 -7.39 8.15
N ILE A 59 -5.58 -6.71 7.19
CA ILE A 59 -6.37 -5.50 7.45
C ILE A 59 -7.50 -5.80 8.43
N ALA A 60 -8.30 -6.83 8.13
CA ALA A 60 -9.45 -7.21 8.95
C ALA A 60 -9.04 -7.56 10.39
N GLY A 61 -8.00 -8.38 10.56
CA GLY A 61 -7.48 -8.75 11.88
C GLY A 61 -6.92 -7.54 12.63
N SER A 62 -6.15 -6.68 11.95
CA SER A 62 -5.52 -5.49 12.54
C SER A 62 -6.56 -4.47 13.01
N TYR A 63 -7.57 -4.18 12.19
CA TYR A 63 -8.65 -3.29 12.59
C TYR A 63 -9.53 -3.89 13.69
N GLY A 64 -9.71 -5.22 13.70
CA GLY A 64 -10.42 -5.93 14.77
C GLY A 64 -9.78 -5.73 16.14
N ILE A 65 -8.47 -5.93 16.26
CA ILE A 65 -7.75 -5.75 17.54
C ILE A 65 -7.69 -4.26 17.95
N ILE A 66 -7.65 -3.34 16.99
CA ILE A 66 -7.74 -1.89 17.26
C ILE A 66 -9.15 -1.52 17.75
N ARG A 67 -10.20 -2.07 17.13
CA ARG A 67 -11.61 -1.84 17.49
C ARG A 67 -11.92 -2.30 18.90
N GLU A 68 -11.48 -3.51 19.26
CA GLU A 68 -11.71 -4.10 20.59
C GLU A 68 -10.72 -3.60 21.65
N LYS A 69 -9.66 -2.88 21.23
CA LYS A 69 -8.51 -2.52 22.08
C LYS A 69 -7.92 -3.74 22.81
N ASN A 70 -8.01 -4.91 22.17
CA ASN A 70 -7.53 -6.18 22.72
C ASN A 70 -6.52 -6.81 21.75
N GLY A 71 -5.28 -6.98 22.22
CA GLY A 71 -4.14 -7.53 21.47
C GLY A 71 -4.05 -9.05 21.45
N ASP A 72 -5.15 -9.77 21.69
CA ASP A 72 -5.17 -11.23 21.68
C ASP A 72 -5.23 -11.82 20.26
N ILE A 73 -4.51 -12.93 20.05
CA ILE A 73 -4.47 -13.66 18.76
C ILE A 73 -5.86 -14.16 18.38
N THR A 74 -6.66 -14.56 19.37
CA THR A 74 -8.04 -15.02 19.15
C THR A 74 -8.91 -13.90 18.57
N THR A 75 -8.78 -12.68 19.07
CA THR A 75 -9.47 -11.49 18.55
C THR A 75 -9.00 -11.20 17.13
N PHE A 76 -7.70 -11.24 16.87
CA PHE A 76 -7.14 -11.05 15.53
C PHE A 76 -7.74 -12.05 14.54
N LEU A 77 -7.67 -13.36 14.83
CA LEU A 77 -8.17 -14.41 13.93
C LEU A 77 -9.68 -14.37 13.74
N ARG A 78 -10.44 -14.03 14.78
CA ARG A 78 -11.90 -13.88 14.71
C ARG A 78 -12.29 -12.78 13.74
N TYR A 79 -11.66 -11.61 13.84
CA TYR A 79 -11.93 -10.50 12.94
C TYR A 79 -11.36 -10.73 11.55
N ALA A 80 -10.15 -11.29 11.45
CA ALA A 80 -9.52 -11.61 10.18
C ALA A 80 -10.38 -12.55 9.34
N THR A 81 -10.92 -13.62 9.93
CA THR A 81 -11.81 -14.56 9.22
C THR A 81 -13.23 -14.01 9.04
N GLY A 82 -13.80 -13.34 10.06
CA GLY A 82 -15.16 -12.82 10.02
C GLY A 82 -15.37 -11.67 9.02
N TYR A 83 -14.36 -10.83 8.82
CA TYR A 83 -14.41 -9.69 7.90
C TYR A 83 -13.60 -9.91 6.61
N TYR A 84 -12.93 -11.05 6.44
CA TYR A 84 -12.10 -11.36 5.27
C TYR A 84 -12.80 -11.00 3.95
N PHE A 85 -13.96 -11.61 3.69
CA PHE A 85 -14.72 -11.37 2.46
C PHE A 85 -15.32 -9.97 2.39
N ARG A 86 -15.59 -9.34 3.53
CA ARG A 86 -16.12 -7.97 3.59
C ARG A 86 -15.04 -6.94 3.22
N VAL A 87 -13.76 -7.27 3.37
CA VAL A 87 -12.66 -6.43 2.90
C VAL A 87 -12.19 -6.85 1.50
N MET A 88 -12.15 -8.15 1.20
CA MET A 88 -11.68 -8.67 -0.08
C MET A 88 -12.63 -8.39 -1.24
N LEU A 89 -13.94 -8.56 -1.07
CA LEU A 89 -14.90 -8.38 -2.17
C LEU A 89 -14.98 -6.93 -2.65
N PRO A 90 -15.03 -5.90 -1.78
CA PRO A 90 -14.91 -4.52 -2.24
C PRO A 90 -13.60 -4.26 -2.98
N LEU A 91 -12.47 -4.80 -2.49
CA LEU A 91 -11.18 -4.65 -3.16
C LEU A 91 -11.22 -5.16 -4.60
N ILE A 92 -11.79 -6.36 -4.81
CA ILE A 92 -11.95 -6.95 -6.14
C ILE A 92 -12.83 -6.06 -7.02
N ILE A 93 -13.95 -5.55 -6.49
CA ILE A 93 -14.84 -4.64 -7.23
C ILE A 93 -14.10 -3.36 -7.62
N ILE A 94 -13.30 -2.79 -6.72
CA ILE A 94 -12.53 -1.56 -6.95
C ILE A 94 -11.46 -1.78 -8.02
N VAL A 95 -10.70 -2.87 -7.93
CA VAL A 95 -9.69 -3.25 -8.94
C VAL A 95 -10.35 -3.47 -10.29
N PHE A 96 -11.46 -4.21 -10.32
CA PHE A 96 -12.20 -4.47 -11.55
C PHE A 96 -12.75 -3.17 -12.16
N ALA A 97 -13.31 -2.27 -11.34
CA ALA A 97 -13.77 -0.98 -11.79
C ALA A 97 -12.64 -0.14 -12.40
N ALA A 98 -11.46 -0.10 -11.76
CA ALA A 98 -10.29 0.59 -12.29
C ALA A 98 -9.85 0.02 -13.65
N LEU A 99 -9.73 -1.31 -13.76
CA LEU A 99 -9.38 -1.97 -15.02
C LEU A 99 -10.39 -1.66 -16.12
N VAL A 100 -11.69 -1.80 -15.85
CA VAL A 100 -12.75 -1.49 -16.81
C VAL A 100 -12.67 -0.02 -17.24
N THR A 101 -12.46 0.91 -16.32
CA THR A 101 -12.32 2.33 -16.67
C THR A 101 -11.09 2.59 -17.54
N ILE A 102 -9.94 1.96 -17.26
CA ILE A 102 -8.74 2.05 -18.12
C ILE A 102 -9.06 1.53 -19.53
N PHE A 103 -9.69 0.37 -19.65
CA PHE A 103 -10.11 -0.19 -20.95
C PHE A 103 -11.08 0.74 -21.68
N LEU A 104 -12.07 1.30 -20.98
CA LEU A 104 -13.04 2.23 -21.57
C LEU A 104 -12.37 3.51 -22.10
N VAL A 105 -11.36 4.03 -21.41
CA VAL A 105 -10.60 5.21 -21.86
C VAL A 105 -9.75 4.90 -23.10
N MET A 106 -9.30 3.64 -23.27
CA MET A 106 -8.54 3.24 -24.45
C MET A 106 -9.41 3.07 -25.71
N ILE A 107 -10.72 2.80 -25.58
CA ILE A 107 -11.61 2.60 -26.74
C ILE A 107 -11.66 3.82 -27.68
N PRO A 108 -11.90 5.06 -27.20
CA PRO A 108 -11.87 6.25 -28.06
C PRO A 108 -10.57 6.41 -28.83
N MET A 109 -9.43 6.10 -28.20
CA MET A 109 -8.12 6.18 -28.85
C MET A 109 -7.99 5.20 -30.02
N ALA A 110 -8.44 3.97 -29.82
CA ALA A 110 -8.45 2.96 -30.88
C ALA A 110 -9.35 3.38 -32.05
N ILE A 111 -10.52 3.99 -31.77
CA ILE A 111 -11.43 4.50 -32.80
C ILE A 111 -10.79 5.65 -33.60
N MET A 112 -9.97 6.49 -32.96
CA MET A 112 -9.25 7.59 -33.61
C MET A 112 -8.01 7.12 -34.41
N GLY A 113 -7.75 5.81 -34.50
CA GLY A 113 -6.59 5.26 -35.19
C GLY A 113 -5.27 5.41 -34.44
N GLY A 114 -5.31 5.82 -33.17
CA GLY A 114 -4.13 5.89 -32.31
C GLY A 114 -3.79 4.53 -31.74
N THR A 115 -2.53 4.11 -31.85
CA THR A 115 -2.01 2.95 -31.09
C THR A 115 -1.48 3.47 -29.75
N PRO A 116 -2.02 3.04 -28.60
CA PRO A 116 -1.53 3.50 -27.31
C PRO A 116 -0.06 3.08 -27.13
N THR A 117 0.82 4.05 -26.87
CA THR A 117 2.19 3.74 -26.47
C THR A 117 2.21 3.28 -25.00
N ALA A 118 3.28 2.60 -24.58
CA ALA A 118 3.44 2.16 -23.20
C ALA A 118 3.32 3.32 -22.20
N ASP A 119 3.93 4.47 -22.52
CA ASP A 119 3.87 5.68 -21.69
C ASP A 119 2.43 6.20 -21.53
N MET A 120 1.65 6.19 -22.62
CA MET A 120 0.25 6.63 -22.57
C MET A 120 -0.59 5.71 -21.70
N ILE A 121 -0.42 4.39 -21.84
CA ILE A 121 -1.11 3.40 -21.00
C ILE A 121 -0.76 3.63 -19.52
N PHE A 122 0.51 3.88 -19.22
CA PHE A 122 0.98 4.16 -17.87
C PHE A 122 0.30 5.40 -17.26
N PHE A 123 0.28 6.53 -17.98
CA PHE A 123 -0.37 7.75 -17.48
C PHE A 123 -1.89 7.62 -17.36
N ILE A 124 -2.54 6.90 -18.28
CA ILE A 124 -3.98 6.59 -18.17
C ILE A 124 -4.23 5.73 -16.93
N ALA A 125 -3.42 4.69 -16.71
CA ALA A 125 -3.56 3.82 -15.55
C ALA A 125 -3.39 4.59 -14.23
N LEU A 126 -2.40 5.50 -14.13
CA LEU A 126 -2.25 6.37 -12.96
C LEU A 126 -3.44 7.32 -12.79
N GLY A 127 -3.88 7.97 -13.89
CA GLY A 127 -4.98 8.92 -13.88
C GLY A 127 -6.32 8.31 -13.48
N VAL A 128 -6.51 7.00 -13.70
CA VAL A 128 -7.70 6.25 -13.28
C VAL A 128 -7.55 5.66 -11.88
N THR A 129 -6.43 4.98 -11.62
CA THR A 129 -6.23 4.24 -10.37
C THR A 129 -6.09 5.17 -9.17
N ILE A 130 -5.36 6.29 -9.29
CA ILE A 130 -5.13 7.20 -8.16
C ILE A 130 -6.45 7.78 -7.62
N PRO A 131 -7.34 8.37 -8.44
CA PRO A 131 -8.63 8.88 -7.94
C PRO A 131 -9.53 7.78 -7.37
N ILE A 132 -9.58 6.60 -8.01
CA ILE A 132 -10.40 5.48 -7.52
C ILE A 132 -9.91 5.02 -6.15
N MET A 133 -8.60 4.84 -5.98
CA MET A 133 -7.98 4.47 -4.70
C MET A 133 -8.18 5.54 -3.63
N LEU A 134 -8.13 6.83 -4.01
CA LEU A 134 -8.40 7.95 -3.10
C LEU A 134 -9.84 7.93 -2.59
N LEU A 135 -10.81 7.82 -3.50
CA LEU A 135 -12.24 7.83 -3.14
C LEU A 135 -12.65 6.60 -2.32
N THR A 136 -12.00 5.47 -2.58
CA THR A 136 -12.27 4.22 -1.88
C THR A 136 -11.33 3.98 -0.71
N TYR A 137 -10.48 4.94 -0.36
CA TYR A 137 -9.39 4.75 0.60
C TYR A 137 -9.84 4.18 1.95
N PHE A 138 -11.06 4.47 2.43
CA PHE A 138 -11.56 4.01 3.74
C PHE A 138 -12.59 2.86 3.67
N TYR A 139 -12.78 2.21 2.52
CA TYR A 139 -13.80 1.15 2.38
C TYR A 139 -13.60 0.03 3.43
N ASP A 140 -12.34 -0.33 3.70
CA ASP A 140 -11.92 -1.34 4.66
C ASP A 140 -12.21 -0.93 6.11
N CYS A 141 -12.02 0.35 6.43
CA CYS A 141 -12.38 0.91 7.73
C CYS A 141 -13.90 0.84 7.96
N PHE A 142 -14.71 1.20 6.97
CA PHE A 142 -16.17 1.07 7.07
C PHE A 142 -16.62 -0.38 7.19
N ALA A 143 -15.98 -1.30 6.46
CA ALA A 143 -16.29 -2.72 6.56
C ALA A 143 -16.06 -3.27 7.97
N VAL A 144 -14.97 -2.87 8.66
CA VAL A 144 -14.58 -3.46 9.96
C VAL A 144 -15.07 -2.64 11.16
N PHE A 145 -14.96 -1.31 11.15
CA PHE A 145 -15.36 -0.47 12.29
C PHE A 145 -16.87 -0.16 12.30
N SER A 146 -17.48 0.02 11.13
CA SER A 146 -18.91 0.36 10.99
C SER A 146 -19.79 -0.84 10.67
N ASP A 147 -19.20 -2.04 10.52
CA ASP A 147 -19.90 -3.29 10.17
C ASP A 147 -20.70 -3.21 8.86
N GLU A 148 -20.27 -2.36 7.92
CA GLU A 148 -21.00 -2.14 6.68
C GLU A 148 -20.88 -3.31 5.70
N LYS A 149 -21.91 -3.46 4.85
CA LYS A 149 -21.90 -4.44 3.76
C LYS A 149 -20.97 -3.99 2.63
N ILE A 150 -20.68 -4.91 1.72
CA ILE A 150 -19.71 -4.74 0.61
C ILE A 150 -19.92 -3.42 -0.15
N VAL A 151 -21.10 -3.20 -0.73
CA VAL A 151 -21.38 -2.00 -1.54
C VAL A 151 -21.50 -0.74 -0.68
N ASP A 152 -22.12 -0.87 0.50
CA ASP A 152 -22.30 0.25 1.42
C ASP A 152 -20.95 0.80 1.88
N SER A 153 -19.98 -0.07 2.18
CA SER A 153 -18.63 0.33 2.59
C SER A 153 -17.90 1.18 1.52
N ILE A 154 -18.08 0.85 0.24
CA ILE A 154 -17.53 1.62 -0.89
C ILE A 154 -18.23 2.98 -0.95
N ARG A 155 -19.57 2.98 -0.90
CA ARG A 155 -20.37 4.21 -0.98
C ARG A 155 -20.03 5.17 0.17
N SER A 156 -19.98 4.67 1.40
CA SER A 156 -19.63 5.44 2.59
C SER A 156 -18.21 6.00 2.51
N SER A 157 -17.24 5.22 1.99
CA SER A 157 -15.90 5.72 1.71
C SER A 157 -15.93 6.89 0.73
N ILE A 158 -16.61 6.75 -0.40
CA ILE A 158 -16.71 7.81 -1.41
C ILE A 158 -17.36 9.06 -0.78
N THR A 159 -18.46 8.89 -0.03
CA THR A 159 -19.17 10.00 0.60
C THR A 159 -18.30 10.74 1.61
N ILE A 160 -17.59 10.04 2.51
CA ILE A 160 -16.74 10.72 3.50
C ILE A 160 -15.54 11.40 2.86
N VAL A 161 -14.94 10.78 1.83
CA VAL A 161 -13.80 11.36 1.12
C VAL A 161 -14.23 12.60 0.35
N LEU A 162 -15.39 12.61 -0.30
CA LEU A 162 -15.89 13.81 -0.98
C LEU A 162 -16.28 14.92 0.01
N TYR A 163 -16.91 14.56 1.13
CA TYR A 163 -17.33 15.53 2.15
C TYR A 163 -16.14 16.16 2.89
N GLN A 164 -15.07 15.40 3.11
CA GLN A 164 -13.88 15.84 3.83
C GLN A 164 -12.60 15.78 2.99
N ALA A 165 -12.70 16.07 1.69
CA ALA A 165 -11.64 15.87 0.71
C ALA A 165 -10.30 16.45 1.15
N TRP A 166 -10.30 17.69 1.65
CA TRP A 166 -9.08 18.35 2.09
C TRP A 166 -8.39 17.66 3.27
N LYS A 167 -9.18 17.19 4.26
CA LYS A 167 -8.62 16.51 5.44
C LYS A 167 -8.05 15.15 5.06
N VAL A 168 -8.75 14.41 4.19
CA VAL A 168 -8.29 13.11 3.68
C VAL A 168 -7.03 13.26 2.83
N LEU A 169 -7.01 14.25 1.94
CA LEU A 169 -5.85 14.51 1.07
C LEU A 169 -4.63 14.87 1.91
N LEU A 170 -4.76 15.78 2.88
CA LEU A 170 -3.67 16.10 3.80
C LEU A 170 -3.20 14.89 4.60
N PHE A 171 -4.11 14.04 5.07
CA PHE A 171 -3.76 12.80 5.75
C PHE A 171 -2.93 11.87 4.86
N ILE A 172 -3.36 11.66 3.62
CA ILE A 172 -2.63 10.82 2.66
C ILE A 172 -1.25 11.40 2.36
N VAL A 173 -1.15 12.71 2.15
CA VAL A 173 0.15 13.39 1.94
C VAL A 173 1.08 13.18 3.13
N VAL A 174 0.58 13.36 4.36
CA VAL A 174 1.38 13.12 5.57
C VAL A 174 1.82 11.67 5.67
N ASN A 175 0.92 10.71 5.40
CA ASN A 175 1.28 9.30 5.38
C ASN A 175 2.37 9.01 4.34
N CYS A 176 2.23 9.52 3.12
CA CYS A 176 3.25 9.38 2.07
C CYS A 176 4.59 10.01 2.46
N VAL A 177 4.59 11.18 3.10
CA VAL A 177 5.83 11.83 3.58
C VAL A 177 6.51 10.98 4.64
N VAL A 178 5.77 10.38 5.58
CA VAL A 178 6.34 9.52 6.62
C VAL A 178 6.96 8.25 6.01
N LEU A 179 6.21 7.57 5.13
CA LEU A 179 6.70 6.36 4.45
C LEU A 179 7.88 6.66 3.51
N GLY A 180 7.85 7.81 2.82
CA GLY A 180 8.91 8.28 1.96
C GLY A 180 10.17 8.66 2.75
N THR A 181 10.01 9.28 3.92
CA THR A 181 11.15 9.58 4.81
C THR A 181 11.80 8.31 5.34
N LEU A 182 10.99 7.31 5.71
CA LEU A 182 11.49 5.99 6.12
C LEU A 182 12.26 5.32 4.98
N LEU A 183 11.67 5.28 3.77
CA LEU A 183 12.32 4.69 2.60
C LEU A 183 13.61 5.43 2.24
N PHE A 184 13.60 6.76 2.27
CA PHE A 184 14.77 7.59 2.02
C PHE A 184 15.89 7.32 3.03
N GLY A 185 15.57 7.21 4.32
CA GLY A 185 16.54 6.81 5.34
C GLY A 185 17.13 5.41 5.08
N LEU A 186 16.28 4.46 4.70
CA LEU A 186 16.72 3.11 4.33
C LEU A 186 17.57 3.09 3.05
N ALA A 187 17.36 4.01 2.11
CA ALA A 187 18.19 4.14 0.91
C ALA A 187 19.65 4.48 1.26
N PHE A 188 19.91 5.26 2.31
CA PHE A 188 21.29 5.48 2.80
C PHE A 188 21.90 4.21 3.38
N VAL A 189 21.10 3.41 4.09
CA VAL A 189 21.57 2.10 4.60
C VAL A 189 21.89 1.18 3.42
N TRP A 190 21.02 1.12 2.41
CA TRP A 190 21.25 0.39 1.17
C TRP A 190 22.57 0.84 0.49
N MET A 191 22.77 2.15 0.36
CA MET A 191 23.99 2.71 -0.24
C MET A 191 25.25 2.37 0.57
N GLY A 192 25.16 2.39 1.89
CA GLY A 192 26.26 2.00 2.78
C GLY A 192 26.61 0.51 2.68
N LEU A 193 25.60 -0.36 2.55
CA LEU A 193 25.82 -1.80 2.37
C LEU A 193 26.53 -2.13 1.05
N LEU A 194 26.34 -1.30 0.02
CA LEU A 194 26.92 -1.48 -1.30
C LEU A 194 28.06 -0.50 -1.60
N TRP A 195 28.61 0.13 -0.57
CA TRP A 195 29.55 1.24 -0.73
C TRP A 195 30.75 0.89 -1.63
N GLU A 196 31.36 -0.28 -1.41
CA GLU A 196 32.52 -0.73 -2.19
C GLU A 196 32.15 -0.83 -3.69
N LYS A 197 31.07 -1.54 -4.02
CA LYS A 197 30.58 -1.73 -5.40
C LYS A 197 30.15 -0.41 -6.04
N MET A 198 29.46 0.44 -5.29
CA MET A 198 29.02 1.76 -5.76
C MET A 198 30.21 2.68 -6.02
N SER A 199 31.28 2.58 -5.24
CA SER A 199 32.51 3.36 -5.45
C SER A 199 33.27 2.93 -6.71
N GLU A 200 33.27 1.63 -7.01
CA GLU A 200 33.83 1.10 -8.26
C GLU A 200 33.05 1.58 -9.48
N ILE A 201 31.71 1.54 -9.41
CA ILE A 201 30.83 2.07 -10.48
C ILE A 201 31.03 3.58 -10.62
N ALA A 202 31.13 4.33 -9.53
CA ALA A 202 31.34 5.79 -9.56
C ALA A 202 32.72 6.19 -10.12
N ALA A 203 33.70 5.29 -10.11
CA ALA A 203 35.00 5.49 -10.71
C ALA A 203 35.02 5.21 -12.23
N MET A 204 33.94 4.64 -12.79
CA MET A 204 33.80 4.44 -14.23
C MET A 204 33.58 5.77 -14.96
N ASP A 205 33.85 5.78 -16.26
CA ASP A 205 33.63 6.97 -17.09
C ASP A 205 32.14 7.38 -17.07
N PRO A 206 31.81 8.65 -16.77
CA PRO A 206 30.44 9.14 -16.77
C PRO A 206 29.67 8.87 -18.07
N GLU A 207 30.33 8.84 -19.23
CA GLU A 207 29.69 8.52 -20.51
C GLU A 207 29.20 7.06 -20.54
N VAL A 208 29.96 6.14 -19.94
CA VAL A 208 29.59 4.72 -19.82
C VAL A 208 28.44 4.56 -18.84
N ILE A 209 28.48 5.22 -17.68
CA ILE A 209 27.41 5.15 -16.68
C ILE A 209 26.08 5.70 -17.25
N SER A 210 26.13 6.78 -18.02
CA SER A 210 24.92 7.42 -18.59
C SER A 210 24.23 6.60 -19.68
N THR A 211 24.94 5.64 -20.26
CA THR A 211 24.42 4.75 -21.32
C THR A 211 24.00 3.39 -20.80
N MET A 212 24.30 3.07 -19.53
CA MET A 212 23.88 1.83 -18.88
C MET A 212 22.39 1.82 -18.59
N SER A 213 21.77 0.68 -18.86
CA SER A 213 20.42 0.35 -18.40
C SER A 213 20.41 0.02 -16.91
N GLY A 214 19.24 0.13 -16.28
CA GLY A 214 19.07 -0.22 -14.87
C GLY A 214 19.40 -1.69 -14.56
N GLU A 215 19.21 -2.60 -15.52
CA GLU A 215 19.58 -4.02 -15.38
C GLU A 215 21.10 -4.22 -15.39
N GLU A 216 21.83 -3.50 -16.24
CA GLU A 216 23.30 -3.56 -16.30
C GLU A 216 23.92 -3.01 -15.01
N VAL A 217 23.36 -1.94 -14.44
CA VAL A 217 23.79 -1.41 -13.14
C VAL A 217 23.56 -2.44 -12.03
N MET A 218 22.40 -3.10 -12.01
CA MET A 218 22.12 -4.15 -11.01
C MET A 218 23.02 -5.37 -11.18
N ALA A 219 23.34 -5.75 -12.43
CA ALA A 219 24.27 -6.84 -12.72
C ALA A 219 25.69 -6.55 -12.21
N LEU A 220 26.15 -5.29 -12.31
CA LEU A 220 27.45 -4.86 -11.77
C LEU A 220 27.52 -4.90 -10.25
N LEU A 221 26.42 -4.55 -9.58
CA LEU A 221 26.35 -4.64 -8.13
C LEU A 221 26.34 -6.10 -7.64
N GLY A 222 25.83 -7.01 -8.47
CA GLY A 222 25.82 -8.45 -8.21
C GLY A 222 24.88 -8.89 -7.09
N PRO A 223 25.04 -10.12 -6.57
CA PRO A 223 24.11 -10.71 -5.60
C PRO A 223 23.94 -9.90 -4.29
N ASP A 224 24.96 -9.14 -3.92
CA ASP A 224 24.95 -8.29 -2.72
C ASP A 224 23.87 -7.20 -2.82
N ALA A 225 23.64 -6.63 -4.01
CA ALA A 225 22.58 -5.65 -4.22
C ALA A 225 21.20 -6.25 -4.08
N LEU A 226 21.00 -7.48 -4.55
CA LEU A 226 19.74 -8.15 -4.37
C LEU A 226 19.45 -8.39 -2.89
N PHE A 227 20.43 -8.91 -2.16
CA PHE A 227 20.29 -9.15 -0.73
C PHE A 227 20.04 -7.84 0.04
N ALA A 228 20.81 -6.79 -0.25
CA ALA A 228 20.60 -5.47 0.34
C ALA A 228 19.19 -4.94 0.04
N THR A 229 18.72 -5.06 -1.21
CA THR A 229 17.38 -4.63 -1.62
C THR A 229 16.29 -5.43 -0.88
N ALA A 230 16.44 -6.74 -0.77
CA ALA A 230 15.49 -7.61 -0.08
C ALA A 230 15.40 -7.24 1.42
N VAL A 231 16.54 -7.06 2.10
CA VAL A 231 16.58 -6.67 3.51
C VAL A 231 15.95 -5.29 3.73
N ILE A 232 16.26 -4.33 2.86
CA ILE A 232 15.74 -2.97 2.96
C ILE A 232 14.22 -2.94 2.74
N LEU A 233 13.72 -3.64 1.73
CA LEU A 233 12.29 -3.75 1.47
C LEU A 233 11.56 -4.52 2.58
N PHE A 234 12.19 -5.54 3.16
CA PHE A 234 11.67 -6.24 4.33
C PHE A 234 11.49 -5.28 5.52
N ILE A 235 12.52 -4.52 5.87
CA ILE A 235 12.47 -3.56 6.98
C ILE A 235 11.43 -2.47 6.70
N TRP A 236 11.39 -1.97 5.46
CA TRP A 236 10.40 -0.99 5.05
C TRP A 236 8.98 -1.53 5.23
N ALA A 237 8.66 -2.71 4.68
CA ALA A 237 7.34 -3.33 4.81
C ALA A 237 6.99 -3.65 6.27
N LEU A 238 7.95 -4.15 7.05
CA LEU A 238 7.81 -4.47 8.46
C LEU A 238 7.30 -3.27 9.28
N ILE A 239 7.75 -2.06 8.95
CA ILE A 239 7.39 -0.83 9.66
C ILE A 239 6.21 -0.12 8.97
N ALA A 240 6.26 0.02 7.64
CA ALA A 240 5.31 0.79 6.84
C ALA A 240 3.90 0.21 6.90
N THR A 241 3.75 -1.11 6.83
CA THR A 241 2.44 -1.77 6.86
C THR A 241 1.70 -1.52 8.18
N PRO A 242 2.25 -1.91 9.36
CA PRO A 242 1.53 -1.71 10.60
C PRO A 242 1.34 -0.23 10.93
N PHE A 243 2.31 0.64 10.61
CA PHE A 243 2.15 2.08 10.76
C PHE A 243 0.97 2.62 9.94
N THR A 244 0.90 2.27 8.66
CA THR A 244 -0.18 2.74 7.77
C THR A 244 -1.54 2.28 8.28
N LEU A 245 -1.67 1.02 8.70
CA LEU A 245 -2.93 0.50 9.23
C LEU A 245 -3.34 1.21 10.52
N ALA A 246 -2.42 1.37 11.48
CA ALA A 246 -2.69 2.03 12.74
C ALA A 246 -3.03 3.52 12.55
N PHE A 247 -2.28 4.23 11.71
CA PHE A 247 -2.49 5.65 11.45
C PHE A 247 -3.79 5.92 10.71
N LYS A 248 -4.10 5.09 9.72
CA LYS A 248 -5.38 5.13 8.99
C LYS A 248 -6.57 4.84 9.91
N ALA A 249 -6.47 3.83 10.77
CA ALA A 249 -7.53 3.51 11.74
C ALA A 249 -7.76 4.65 12.74
N ALA A 250 -6.69 5.19 13.34
CA ALA A 250 -6.78 6.30 14.28
C ALA A 250 -7.38 7.57 13.64
N PHE A 251 -6.97 7.88 12.41
CA PHE A 251 -7.54 9.00 11.66
C PHE A 251 -9.02 8.78 11.34
N PHE A 252 -9.40 7.56 10.92
CA PHE A 252 -10.78 7.21 10.60
C PHE A 252 -11.71 7.31 11.81
N GLN A 253 -11.29 6.83 12.98
CA GLN A 253 -12.10 6.94 14.21
C GLN A 253 -12.39 8.41 14.55
N ARG A 254 -11.40 9.30 14.38
CA ARG A 254 -11.57 10.75 14.58
C ARG A 254 -12.41 11.44 13.50
N LEU A 255 -12.45 10.91 12.28
CA LEU A 255 -13.38 11.39 11.25
C LEU A 255 -14.83 11.13 11.66
N GLY A 256 -15.10 9.97 12.28
CA GLY A 256 -16.43 9.53 12.71
C GLY A 256 -16.97 10.17 13.99
N GLU A 257 -16.11 10.78 14.81
CA GLU A 257 -16.49 11.53 16.02
C GLU A 257 -17.13 12.91 15.71
N MET A 258 -17.14 13.35 14.44
CA MET A 258 -17.89 14.54 14.06
C MET A 258 -19.40 14.25 13.93
N PRO A 259 -20.29 15.17 14.38
CA PRO A 259 -21.72 14.90 14.48
C PRO A 259 -22.30 14.38 13.17
N ARG A 260 -22.94 13.20 13.21
CA ARG A 260 -23.81 12.67 12.14
C ARG A 260 -25.06 13.52 11.97
N TYR A 261 -24.91 14.79 11.59
CA TYR A 261 -26.00 15.55 10.97
C TYR A 261 -25.76 15.48 9.47
N PHE A 262 -26.78 15.09 8.69
CA PHE A 262 -26.79 15.01 7.22
C PHE A 262 -26.39 13.68 6.53
N MET A 263 -26.87 12.53 7.01
CA MET A 263 -27.03 11.35 6.13
C MET A 263 -28.48 10.91 5.90
N TRP A 264 -29.46 11.70 6.36
CA TRP A 264 -30.89 11.44 6.14
C TRP A 264 -31.65 12.66 5.63
N VAL A 265 -31.20 13.26 4.51
CA VAL A 265 -32.08 14.08 3.65
C VAL A 265 -31.53 13.96 2.21
N VAL A 266 -32.03 13.00 1.44
CA VAL A 266 -32.64 13.10 0.10
C VAL A 266 -33.15 11.70 -0.26
#